data_AF-A0A3B7PVP8-F1
#
_entry.id   AF-A0A3B7PVP8-F1
#
_cell.length_a   1.000
_cell.length_b   1.000
_cell.length_c   1.000
_cell.angle_alpha   90.00
_cell.angle_beta   90.00
_cell.angle_gamma   90.00
#
_symmetry.space_group_name_H-M   'P 1'
#
loop_
_entity.id
_entity.type
_entity.pdbx_description
1 polymer ?
#
loop_
_entity_poly.entity_id
_entity_poly.type
_entity_poly.pdbx_seq_one_letter_code
_entity_poly.pdbx_strand_id
1 'polypeptide(L)'
;MQTNLPQHPCANKCTDFKEEQCGHCLVQVMRTRTVIESDFLSGDVVVFVDAAKPDHLMTVHKAQENSVLLDGNRSFALNHLIRPASVAELGAGKRLEEGV
;
A
#
# COMPACT_ATOMS: atom_id res chain seq x y z
N MET A 1 32.41 -24.56 -9.82
CA MET A 1 31.43 -23.66 -10.46
C MET A 1 31.51 -22.34 -9.73
N GLN A 2 31.82 -21.25 -10.43
CA GLN A 2 32.12 -19.95 -9.82
C GLN A 2 30.80 -19.21 -9.57
N THR A 3 30.33 -19.19 -8.33
CA THR A 3 29.09 -18.48 -7.96
C THR A 3 29.41 -16.99 -7.86
N ASN A 4 29.02 -16.24 -8.89
CA ASN A 4 28.97 -14.77 -8.85
C ASN A 4 27.75 -14.32 -8.03
N LEU A 5 27.66 -14.76 -6.77
CA LEU A 5 26.64 -14.25 -5.85
C LEU A 5 27.08 -12.86 -5.39
N PRO A 6 26.32 -11.79 -5.68
CA PRO A 6 26.66 -10.45 -5.24
C PRO A 6 26.80 -10.43 -3.71
N GLN A 7 27.85 -9.76 -3.24
CA GLN A 7 28.20 -9.60 -1.83
C GLN A 7 27.04 -8.98 -1.06
N HIS A 8 26.12 -9.82 -0.60
CA HIS A 8 24.95 -9.35 0.10
C HIS A 8 25.42 -8.72 1.43
N PRO A 9 24.92 -7.54 1.84
CA PRO A 9 25.41 -6.82 3.02
C PRO A 9 25.33 -7.64 4.33
N CYS A 10 24.50 -8.68 4.36
CA CYS A 10 24.34 -9.59 5.49
C CYS A 10 25.31 -10.80 5.48
N ALA A 11 26.13 -10.97 4.45
CA ALA A 11 27.06 -12.08 4.36
C ALA A 11 27.98 -12.12 5.59
N ASN A 12 28.03 -13.26 6.27
CA ASN A 12 28.77 -13.49 7.53
C ASN A 12 28.30 -12.68 8.76
N LYS A 13 27.16 -11.98 8.69
CA LYS A 13 26.56 -11.26 9.83
C LYS A 13 25.27 -11.90 10.35
N CYS A 14 24.70 -12.85 9.61
CA CYS A 14 23.47 -13.55 9.99
C CYS A 14 23.75 -15.04 10.19
N THR A 15 23.43 -15.55 11.38
CA THR A 15 23.55 -16.99 11.72
C THR A 15 22.57 -17.87 10.96
N ASP A 16 21.49 -17.29 10.42
CA ASP A 16 20.43 -17.99 9.68
C ASP A 16 20.57 -17.90 8.15
N PHE A 17 21.74 -17.53 7.63
CA PHE A 17 21.96 -17.45 6.18
C PHE A 17 22.13 -18.86 5.57
N LYS A 18 21.03 -19.42 5.06
CA LYS A 18 21.06 -20.64 4.24
C LYS A 18 20.89 -20.24 2.77
N GLU A 19 22.04 -19.91 2.22
CA GLU A 19 22.37 -19.96 0.79
C GLU A 19 21.82 -18.87 -0.14
N GLU A 20 20.71 -18.15 0.11
CA GLU A 20 20.29 -17.10 -0.87
C GLU A 20 19.66 -15.79 -0.34
N GLN A 21 19.28 -15.67 0.94
CA GLN A 21 18.81 -14.41 1.56
C GLN A 21 18.64 -14.60 3.08
N CYS A 22 18.97 -13.61 3.91
CA CYS A 22 18.66 -13.68 5.36
C CYS A 22 17.23 -13.20 5.64
N GLY A 23 16.61 -13.70 6.71
CA GLY A 23 15.25 -13.30 7.12
C GLY A 23 15.07 -11.81 7.43
N HIS A 24 16.18 -11.07 7.60
CA HIS A 24 16.16 -9.62 7.84
C HIS A 24 16.13 -8.81 6.53
N CYS A 25 16.77 -9.32 5.47
CA CYS A 25 16.74 -8.72 4.13
C CYS A 25 15.66 -9.30 3.24
N LEU A 26 15.03 -10.38 3.69
CA LEU A 26 13.70 -10.79 3.26
C LEU A 26 12.71 -9.76 3.81
N VAL A 27 12.80 -8.52 3.29
CA VAL A 27 11.71 -7.54 3.35
C VAL A 27 10.45 -8.35 3.11
N GLN A 28 9.54 -8.32 4.08
CA GLN A 28 8.32 -9.11 4.10
C GLN A 28 7.42 -8.69 2.93
N VAL A 29 7.77 -9.07 1.70
CA VAL A 29 6.86 -8.98 0.58
C VAL A 29 5.90 -10.18 0.64
N MET A 30 6.26 -11.28 1.33
CA MET A 30 5.42 -12.48 1.41
C MET A 30 5.63 -13.31 2.68
N ARG A 31 5.15 -12.86 3.84
CA ARG A 31 4.93 -13.74 4.99
C ARG A 31 3.63 -13.40 5.70
N THR A 32 2.56 -14.04 5.24
CA THR A 32 1.57 -14.86 6.00
C THR A 32 0.16 -14.62 5.47
N ARG A 33 -0.43 -15.63 4.82
CA ARG A 33 -1.88 -15.83 4.61
C ARG A 33 -2.57 -14.69 3.86
N THR A 34 -3.13 -14.96 2.68
CA THR A 34 -4.10 -14.07 2.01
C THR A 34 -5.33 -13.86 2.89
N VAL A 35 -5.20 -13.07 3.95
CA VAL A 35 -6.17 -12.03 4.25
C VAL A 35 -5.83 -10.99 3.20
N ILE A 36 -6.79 -10.64 2.35
CA ILE A 36 -6.71 -9.38 1.64
C ILE A 36 -6.87 -8.35 2.75
N GLU A 37 -5.79 -8.11 3.51
CA GLU A 37 -5.73 -6.92 4.35
C GLU A 37 -5.78 -5.80 3.33
N SER A 38 -6.88 -5.06 3.31
CA SER A 38 -6.99 -3.88 2.46
C SER A 38 -5.67 -3.12 2.51
N ASP A 39 -5.15 -2.71 1.36
CA ASP A 39 -3.93 -1.89 1.25
C ASP A 39 -4.06 -0.51 1.92
N PHE A 40 -5.15 -0.27 2.65
CA PHE A 40 -5.56 0.97 3.28
C PHE A 40 -5.59 0.82 4.79
N LEU A 41 -5.04 1.80 5.49
CA LEU A 41 -5.06 1.92 6.94
C LEU A 41 -5.95 3.08 7.39
N SER A 42 -6.40 3.05 8.64
CA SER A 42 -7.11 4.19 9.23
C SER A 42 -6.21 5.43 9.24
N GLY A 43 -6.72 6.54 8.70
CA GLY A 43 -5.98 7.80 8.52
C GLY A 43 -5.47 8.01 7.09
N ASP A 44 -5.48 6.99 6.23
CA ASP A 44 -5.06 7.15 4.84
C ASP A 44 -6.01 8.06 4.08
N VAL A 45 -5.46 8.88 3.20
CA VAL A 45 -6.24 9.75 2.34
C VAL A 45 -6.36 9.11 0.96
N VAL A 46 -7.59 8.93 0.52
CA VAL A 46 -7.94 8.25 -0.73
C VAL A 46 -8.84 9.12 -1.59
N VAL A 47 -8.85 8.81 -2.88
CA VAL A 47 -9.74 9.41 -3.86
C VAL A 47 -10.44 8.31 -4.66
N PHE A 48 -11.63 8.60 -5.16
CA PHE A 48 -12.30 7.70 -6.10
C PHE A 48 -11.58 7.71 -7.45
N VAL A 49 -11.45 6.52 -8.05
CA VAL A 49 -10.87 6.35 -9.38
C VAL A 49 -11.83 6.85 -10.47
N ASP A 50 -13.14 6.69 -10.25
CA ASP A 50 -14.18 7.06 -11.23
C ASP A 50 -14.41 8.58 -11.30
N ALA A 51 -14.33 9.16 -12.48
CA ALA A 51 -14.57 10.59 -12.74
C ALA A 51 -15.97 11.06 -12.33
N ALA A 52 -16.99 10.21 -12.39
CA ALA A 52 -18.37 10.52 -11.99
C ALA A 52 -18.55 10.61 -10.47
N LYS A 53 -17.57 10.13 -9.69
CA LYS A 53 -17.54 10.28 -8.24
C LYS A 53 -16.97 11.64 -7.85
N PRO A 54 -17.31 12.13 -6.64
CA PRO A 54 -16.82 13.42 -6.18
C PRO A 54 -15.29 13.45 -6.11
N ASP A 55 -14.75 14.63 -6.36
CA ASP A 55 -13.32 14.93 -6.43
C ASP A 55 -12.71 15.27 -5.07
N HIS A 56 -13.47 15.34 -3.98
CA HIS A 56 -12.88 15.64 -2.67
C HIS A 56 -12.05 14.46 -2.15
N LEU A 57 -11.01 14.80 -1.38
CA LEU A 57 -10.23 13.82 -0.63
C LEU A 57 -11.07 13.20 0.48
N MET A 58 -10.90 11.91 0.70
CA MET A 58 -11.60 11.17 1.73
C MET A 58 -10.60 10.50 2.66
N THR A 59 -10.91 10.45 3.96
CA THR A 59 -10.03 9.79 4.93
C THR A 59 -10.58 8.44 5.31
N VAL A 60 -9.75 7.40 5.25
CA VAL A 60 -10.09 6.07 5.71
C VAL A 60 -10.30 6.11 7.21
N HIS A 61 -11.52 5.81 7.64
CA HIS A 61 -11.85 5.67 9.05
C HIS A 61 -11.56 4.25 9.53
N LYS A 62 -11.98 3.25 8.75
CA LYS A 62 -11.78 1.83 9.07
C LYS A 62 -11.67 1.01 7.80
N ALA A 63 -10.60 0.23 7.70
CA ALA A 63 -10.45 -0.77 6.67
C ALA A 63 -11.16 -2.08 7.06
N GLN A 64 -11.76 -2.72 6.07
CA GLN A 64 -12.37 -4.05 6.15
C GLN A 64 -11.69 -4.94 5.10
N GLU A 65 -12.14 -6.17 4.87
CA GLU A 65 -11.47 -7.09 3.94
C GLU A 65 -11.44 -6.54 2.49
N ASN A 66 -12.61 -6.24 1.90
CA ASN A 66 -12.71 -5.76 0.51
C ASN A 66 -13.23 -4.32 0.39
N SER A 67 -13.34 -3.62 1.51
CA SER A 67 -13.93 -2.28 1.54
C SER A 67 -13.33 -1.43 2.63
N VAL A 68 -13.49 -0.12 2.50
CA VAL A 68 -13.11 0.87 3.50
C VAL A 68 -14.30 1.75 3.83
N LEU A 69 -14.40 2.10 5.11
CA LEU A 69 -15.29 3.13 5.61
C LEU A 69 -14.53 4.45 5.60
N LEU A 70 -15.12 5.45 5.00
CA LEU A 70 -14.52 6.76 4.76
C LEU A 70 -15.23 7.82 5.61
N ASP A 71 -14.50 8.88 5.91
CA ASP A 71 -15.01 10.12 6.50
C ASP A 71 -15.80 9.90 7.80
N GLY A 72 -15.22 9.15 8.74
CA GLY A 72 -15.88 8.86 10.01
C GLY A 72 -17.17 8.02 9.83
N ASN A 73 -17.13 7.04 8.92
CA ASN A 73 -18.25 6.15 8.60
C ASN A 73 -19.45 6.82 7.90
N ARG A 74 -19.22 7.95 7.20
CA ARG A 74 -20.25 8.62 6.37
C ARG A 74 -20.32 8.07 4.96
N SER A 75 -19.29 7.35 4.52
CA SER A 75 -19.23 6.77 3.19
C SER A 75 -18.53 5.41 3.23
N PHE A 76 -18.82 4.57 2.24
CA PHE A 76 -18.19 3.28 2.05
C PHE A 76 -17.70 3.16 0.61
N ALA A 77 -16.55 2.52 0.42
CA ALA A 77 -16.00 2.26 -0.90
C ALA A 77 -15.38 0.85 -0.94
N LEU A 78 -15.50 0.18 -2.08
CA LEU A 78 -14.76 -1.04 -2.34
C LEU A 78 -13.34 -0.68 -2.74
N ASN A 79 -12.36 -1.53 -2.39
CA ASN A 79 -10.94 -1.23 -2.61
C ASN A 79 -10.60 -0.92 -4.08
N HIS A 80 -11.31 -1.54 -5.03
CA HIS A 80 -11.10 -1.32 -6.47
C HIS A 80 -11.72 -0.02 -7.01
N LEU A 81 -12.52 0.70 -6.21
CA LEU A 81 -13.13 1.97 -6.59
C LEU A 81 -12.32 3.18 -6.13
N ILE A 82 -11.30 2.95 -5.30
CA ILE A 82 -10.49 4.00 -4.67
C ILE A 82 -9.01 3.74 -4.90
N ARG A 83 -8.23 4.82 -4.83
CA ARG A 83 -6.77 4.77 -4.83
C ARG A 83 -6.22 5.73 -3.78
N PRO A 84 -4.99 5.53 -3.29
CA PRO A 84 -4.33 6.53 -2.47
C PRO A 84 -4.26 7.88 -3.22
N ALA A 85 -4.46 8.96 -2.48
CA ALA A 85 -4.29 10.31 -3.00
C ALA A 85 -2.79 10.58 -3.24
N SER A 86 -2.47 11.17 -4.38
CA SER A 86 -1.10 11.62 -4.69
C SER A 86 -0.72 12.85 -3.86
N VAL A 87 0.57 13.12 -3.73
CA VAL A 87 1.08 14.31 -3.01
C VAL A 87 0.53 15.62 -3.60
N ALA A 88 0.35 15.67 -4.92
CA ALA A 88 -0.23 16.83 -5.60
C ALA A 88 -1.71 17.03 -5.21
N GLU A 89 -2.48 15.95 -5.11
CA GLU A 89 -3.89 15.98 -4.70
C GLU A 89 -4.04 16.36 -3.23
N LEU A 90 -3.16 15.85 -2.36
CA LEU A 90 -3.07 16.24 -0.96
C LEU A 90 -2.82 17.74 -0.81
N GLY A 91 -1.91 18.29 -1.61
CA GLY A 91 -1.63 19.73 -1.64
C GLY A 91 -2.78 20.57 -2.21
N ALA A 92 -3.52 20.03 -3.19
CA ALA A 92 -4.65 20.69 -3.82
C ALA A 92 -5.98 20.55 -3.04
N GLY A 93 -6.06 19.62 -2.09
CA GLY A 93 -7.28 19.29 -1.36
C GLY A 93 -8.36 18.59 -2.20
N LYS A 94 -8.02 18.14 -3.41
CA LYS A 94 -8.95 17.51 -4.36
C LYS A 94 -8.22 16.56 -5.31
N ARG A 95 -8.97 15.64 -5.89
CA ARG A 95 -8.56 14.78 -7.00
C ARG A 95 -8.17 15.67 -8.18
N LEU A 96 -6.98 15.42 -8.68
CA LEU A 96 -6.47 16.06 -9.88
C LEU A 96 -6.76 15.09 -11.00
N GLU A 97 -7.63 15.51 -11.92
CA GLU A 97 -7.71 14.83 -13.20
C GLU A 97 -6.34 15.06 -13.85
N GLU A 98 -5.58 13.98 -14.06
CA GLU A 98 -4.30 14.07 -14.76
C GLU A 98 -4.58 14.66 -16.14
N GLY A 99 -4.29 15.95 -16.29
CA GLY A 99 -4.42 16.65 -17.55
C GLY A 99 -3.41 16.07 -18.52
N VAL A 100 -3.92 15.30 -19.49
CA VAL A 100 -3.20 14.96 -20.72
C VAL A 100 -3.01 16.23 -21.55
#